data_AF-A0A8I2YRY9-F1
#
_entry.id   AF-A0A8I2YRY9-F1
#
_cell.length_a   1.000
_cell.length_b   1.000
_cell.length_c   1.000
_cell.angle_alpha   90.00
_cell.angle_beta   90.00
_cell.angle_gamma   90.00
#
_symmetry.space_group_name_H-M   'P 1'
#
loop_
_entity.id
_entity.type
_entity.pdbx_description
1 polymer ?
#
loop_
_entity_poly.entity_id
_entity_poly.type
_entity_poly.pdbx_seq_one_letter_code
_entity_poly.pdbx_strand_id
1 'polypeptide(L)'
;MAVLQNHNVLQIATALKELPSVLIPSNDRRIPSPPLVHYGFPLQMERMDELLEQKLGGEPGILDANPLGVLGHLRREVFHYRVEFQTVYLDGTDSMFFLAIWSNWEPAPFDRLEKVVKQLKDFLEVNEEPVWCLDTDHCYWKK
;
A
#
# COMPACT_ATOMS: atom_id res chain seq x y z
N MET A 1 -37.61 10.04 21.19
CA MET A 1 -36.43 10.93 21.29
C MET A 1 -35.30 10.26 20.52
N ALA A 2 -34.64 11.03 19.64
CA ALA A 2 -33.77 10.51 18.59
C ALA A 2 -32.48 9.88 19.15
N VAL A 3 -32.15 8.71 18.61
CA VAL A 3 -30.83 8.09 18.70
C VAL A 3 -29.93 8.81 17.71
N LEU A 4 -28.96 9.59 18.18
CA LEU A 4 -27.90 10.11 17.32
C LEU A 4 -26.66 9.23 17.50
N GLN A 5 -26.35 8.58 16.39
CA GLN A 5 -25.44 7.48 16.18
C GLN A 5 -23.99 7.81 16.54
N ASN A 6 -23.30 6.84 17.13
CA ASN A 6 -21.86 6.79 17.29
C ASN A 6 -21.15 6.98 15.94
N HIS A 7 -20.50 8.12 15.71
CA HIS A 7 -19.67 8.40 14.54
C HIS A 7 -18.19 8.05 14.80
N ASN A 8 -17.94 6.84 15.27
CA ASN A 8 -16.58 6.28 15.35
C ASN A 8 -16.64 4.78 15.05
N VAL A 9 -17.23 4.44 13.90
CA VAL A 9 -16.87 3.19 13.26
C VAL A 9 -15.70 3.55 12.36
N LEU A 10 -14.48 3.33 12.86
CA LEU A 10 -13.37 2.99 11.98
C LEU A 10 -13.87 1.80 11.17
N GLN A 11 -14.46 2.09 10.00
CA GLN A 11 -14.92 1.08 9.08
C GLN A 11 -13.69 0.25 8.77
N ILE A 12 -13.74 -1.01 9.18
CA ILE A 12 -12.76 -2.03 8.81
C ILE A 12 -12.53 -1.86 7.31
N ALA A 13 -11.35 -1.36 6.94
CA ALA A 13 -10.96 -1.27 5.56
C ALA A 13 -10.62 -2.68 5.10
N THR A 14 -11.60 -3.33 4.48
CA THR A 14 -11.37 -4.62 3.86
C THR A 14 -10.39 -4.45 2.70
N ALA A 15 -9.50 -5.41 2.50
CA ALA A 15 -8.68 -5.46 1.30
C ALA A 15 -9.59 -5.54 0.05
N LEU A 16 -9.53 -4.53 -0.82
CA LEU A 16 -10.41 -4.46 -2.00
C LEU A 16 -9.66 -4.90 -3.25
N LYS A 17 -10.26 -5.77 -4.07
CA LYS A 17 -9.70 -6.16 -5.36
C LYS A 17 -9.81 -5.04 -6.41
N GLU A 18 -10.83 -4.21 -6.29
CA GLU A 18 -11.12 -3.11 -7.20
C GLU A 18 -11.29 -1.81 -6.40
N LEU A 19 -10.86 -0.68 -6.98
CA LEU A 19 -11.04 0.63 -6.38
C LEU A 19 -12.49 1.10 -6.56
N PRO A 20 -13.27 1.31 -5.49
CA PRO A 20 -14.61 1.87 -5.60
C PRO A 20 -14.58 3.26 -6.25
N SER A 21 -15.55 3.54 -7.12
CA SER A 21 -15.62 4.82 -7.84
C SER A 21 -15.68 6.06 -6.94
N VAL A 22 -16.28 5.92 -5.75
CA VAL A 22 -16.34 6.99 -4.73
C VAL A 22 -14.97 7.35 -4.15
N LEU A 23 -13.98 6.46 -4.27
CA LEU A 23 -12.61 6.68 -3.80
C LEU A 23 -11.69 7.19 -4.91
N ILE A 24 -12.20 7.45 -6.11
CA ILE A 24 -11.44 8.12 -7.17
C ILE A 24 -11.44 9.64 -6.86
N PRO A 25 -10.28 10.30 -6.73
CA PRO A 25 -10.24 11.74 -6.48
C PRO A 25 -10.93 12.52 -7.60
N SER A 26 -11.68 13.55 -7.21
CA SER A 26 -12.26 14.50 -8.14
C SER A 26 -11.32 15.68 -8.37
N ASN A 27 -11.26 16.18 -9.60
CA ASN A 27 -10.59 17.45 -9.92
C ASN A 27 -11.40 18.68 -9.45
N ASP A 28 -12.67 18.50 -9.05
CA ASP A 28 -13.49 19.56 -8.48
C ASP A 28 -13.11 19.81 -7.01
N ARG A 29 -12.46 20.96 -6.75
CA ARG A 29 -12.02 21.38 -5.41
C ARG A 29 -13.14 21.59 -4.39
N ARG A 30 -14.40 21.56 -4.80
CA ARG A 30 -15.56 21.61 -3.88
C ARG A 30 -15.89 20.25 -3.30
N ILE A 31 -15.40 19.18 -3.94
CA ILE A 31 -15.61 17.80 -3.51
C ILE A 31 -14.44 17.43 -2.59
N PRO A 32 -14.71 16.98 -1.34
CA PRO A 32 -13.67 16.51 -0.45
C PRO A 32 -12.82 15.39 -1.09
N SER A 33 -11.52 15.40 -0.82
CA SER A 33 -10.65 14.28 -1.22
C SER A 33 -11.03 13.03 -0.41
N PRO A 34 -11.17 11.87 -1.09
CA PRO A 34 -11.44 10.61 -0.41
C PRO A 34 -10.28 10.23 0.50
N PRO A 35 -10.47 9.32 1.46
CA PRO A 35 -9.35 8.67 2.14
C PRO A 35 -8.34 8.11 1.13
N LEU A 36 -7.07 8.13 1.51
CA LEU A 36 -5.99 7.58 0.69
C LEU A 36 -6.03 6.05 0.78
N VAL A 37 -6.05 5.41 -0.37
CA VAL A 37 -5.87 3.95 -0.47
C VAL A 37 -4.66 3.65 -1.33
N HIS A 38 -3.92 2.62 -0.95
CA HIS A 38 -2.74 2.13 -1.64
C HIS A 38 -3.02 0.79 -2.28
N TYR A 39 -2.51 0.58 -3.49
CA TYR A 39 -2.56 -0.70 -4.16
C TYR A 39 -1.20 -1.37 -4.09
N GLY A 40 -1.17 -2.64 -3.72
CA GLY A 40 0.08 -3.34 -3.53
C GLY A 40 -0.08 -4.64 -2.79
N PHE A 41 1.00 -5.07 -2.14
CA PHE A 41 1.07 -6.37 -1.49
C PHE A 41 1.20 -6.23 0.03
N PRO A 42 0.32 -6.88 0.81
CA PRO A 42 0.50 -7.03 2.23
C PRO A 42 1.62 -8.04 2.50
N LEU A 43 2.54 -7.69 3.38
CA LEU A 43 3.70 -8.51 3.70
C LEU A 43 3.94 -8.46 5.21
N GLN A 44 4.50 -9.54 5.74
CA GLN A 44 5.14 -9.50 7.05
C GLN A 44 6.50 -8.84 6.92
N MET A 45 6.87 -8.03 7.90
CA MET A 45 8.13 -7.29 7.89
C MET A 45 9.32 -8.25 7.92
N GLU A 46 9.21 -9.30 8.74
CA GLU A 46 10.19 -10.38 8.87
C GLU A 46 10.39 -11.09 7.53
N ARG A 47 9.30 -11.36 6.80
CA ARG A 47 9.38 -11.99 5.48
C ARG A 47 10.10 -11.09 4.47
N MET A 48 9.90 -9.78 4.55
CA MET A 48 10.60 -8.84 3.69
C MET A 48 12.10 -8.81 4.00
N ASP A 49 12.49 -8.81 5.28
CA ASP A 49 13.90 -8.88 5.69
C ASP A 49 14.56 -10.17 5.20
N GLU A 50 13.91 -11.32 5.34
CA GLU A 50 14.41 -12.60 4.80
C GLU A 50 14.67 -12.53 3.29
N LEU A 51 13.76 -11.92 2.53
CA LEU A 51 13.90 -11.76 1.09
C LEU A 51 15.07 -10.84 0.72
N LEU A 52 15.27 -9.77 1.48
CA LEU A 52 16.39 -8.84 1.29
C LEU A 52 17.74 -9.51 1.59
N GLU A 53 17.82 -10.32 2.64
CA GLU A 53 18.99 -11.13 2.96
C GLU A 53 19.29 -12.13 1.83
N GLN A 54 18.29 -12.93 1.45
CA GLN A 54 18.46 -14.02 0.48
C GLN A 54 18.79 -13.53 -0.94
N LYS A 55 18.10 -12.48 -1.41
CA LYS A 55 18.18 -12.05 -2.82
C LYS A 55 19.19 -10.93 -3.03
N LEU A 56 19.44 -10.11 -2.02
CA LEU A 56 20.23 -8.88 -2.14
C LEU A 56 21.45 -8.85 -1.20
N GLY A 57 21.60 -9.85 -0.32
CA GLY A 57 22.71 -9.92 0.64
C GLY A 57 22.60 -8.89 1.76
N GLY A 58 21.38 -8.47 2.11
CA GLY A 58 21.13 -7.57 3.24
C GLY A 58 21.41 -8.21 4.60
N GLU A 59 21.67 -7.40 5.62
CA GLU A 59 21.72 -7.88 7.01
C GLU A 59 20.30 -8.00 7.60
N PRO A 60 20.07 -8.91 8.56
CA PRO A 60 18.80 -8.99 9.27
C PRO A 60 18.39 -7.65 9.90
N GLY A 61 17.14 -7.24 9.76
CA GLY A 61 16.63 -5.96 10.29
C GLY A 61 17.01 -4.73 9.45
N ILE A 62 17.56 -4.92 8.24
CA ILE A 62 17.93 -3.80 7.36
C ILE A 62 16.73 -2.94 6.98
N LEU A 63 15.54 -3.54 6.88
CA LEU A 63 14.32 -2.82 6.56
C LEU A 63 13.94 -1.82 7.66
N ASP A 64 14.03 -2.22 8.92
CA ASP A 64 13.77 -1.35 10.07
C ASP A 64 14.84 -0.27 10.22
N ALA A 65 16.11 -0.65 10.04
CA ALA A 65 17.22 0.27 10.21
C ALA A 65 17.28 1.35 9.13
N ASN A 66 16.88 1.01 7.89
CA ASN A 66 16.99 1.92 6.75
C ASN A 66 15.94 1.64 5.64
N PRO A 67 14.65 1.89 5.91
CA PRO A 67 13.58 1.59 4.96
C PRO A 67 13.72 2.38 3.65
N LEU A 68 14.17 3.63 3.73
CA LEU A 68 14.41 4.46 2.53
C LEU A 68 15.57 3.95 1.67
N GLY A 69 16.64 3.46 2.30
CA GLY A 69 17.77 2.84 1.59
C GLY A 69 17.34 1.57 0.87
N VAL A 70 16.54 0.73 1.52
CA VAL A 70 15.93 -0.46 0.92
C VAL A 70 15.04 -0.09 -0.27
N LEU A 71 14.12 0.87 -0.12
CA LEU A 71 13.29 1.34 -1.25
C LEU A 71 14.13 1.88 -2.40
N GLY A 72 15.17 2.66 -2.08
CA GLY A 72 16.11 3.19 -3.06
C GLY A 72 16.82 2.09 -3.84
N HIS A 73 17.24 1.04 -3.15
CA HIS A 73 17.87 -0.13 -3.76
C HIS A 73 16.89 -0.93 -4.61
N LEU A 74 15.70 -1.29 -4.09
CA LEU A 74 14.66 -1.99 -4.84
C LEU A 74 14.25 -1.24 -6.10
N ARG A 75 14.12 0.08 -6.02
CA ARG A 75 13.82 0.94 -7.16
C ARG A 75 14.94 0.95 -8.20
N ARG A 76 16.20 0.91 -7.77
CA ARG A 76 17.36 0.99 -8.68
C ARG A 76 17.69 -0.35 -9.32
N GLU A 77 17.65 -1.42 -8.55
CA GLU A 77 18.22 -2.72 -8.94
C GLU A 77 17.15 -3.76 -9.28
N VAL A 78 15.90 -3.62 -8.80
CA VAL A 78 14.89 -4.69 -8.90
C VAL A 78 13.69 -4.29 -9.78
N PHE A 79 12.93 -3.27 -9.40
CA PHE A 79 11.64 -2.97 -10.04
C PHE A 79 11.68 -1.82 -11.05
N HIS A 80 12.76 -1.03 -11.09
CA HIS A 80 12.90 0.16 -11.95
C HIS A 80 11.65 1.06 -12.03
N TYR A 81 10.87 1.08 -10.95
CA TYR A 81 9.60 1.79 -10.81
C TYR A 81 9.47 2.32 -9.38
N ARG A 82 8.61 3.32 -9.17
CA ARG A 82 8.37 3.87 -7.84
C ARG A 82 7.50 2.90 -7.06
N VAL A 83 8.04 2.36 -5.97
CA VAL A 83 7.30 1.62 -4.94
C VAL A 83 7.54 2.31 -3.60
N GLU A 84 6.62 2.17 -2.67
CA GLU A 84 6.66 2.79 -1.35
C GLU A 84 6.30 1.79 -0.27
N PHE A 85 6.89 1.94 0.91
CA PHE A 85 6.42 1.22 2.09
C PHE A 85 5.35 2.05 2.78
N GLN A 86 4.25 1.41 3.13
CA GLN A 86 3.13 2.03 3.80
C GLN A 86 2.62 1.16 4.94
N THR A 87 2.06 1.83 5.93
CA THR A 87 1.37 1.18 7.04
C THR A 87 -0.12 1.23 6.76
N VAL A 88 -0.77 0.07 6.62
CA VAL A 88 -2.19 -0.02 6.26
C VAL A 88 -2.96 -0.87 7.25
N TYR A 89 -4.26 -0.63 7.40
CA TYR A 89 -5.15 -1.55 8.11
C TYR A 89 -5.72 -2.58 7.13
N LEU A 90 -5.59 -3.86 7.46
CA LEU A 90 -6.16 -4.97 6.69
C LEU A 90 -7.19 -5.70 7.55
N ASP A 91 -8.43 -5.83 7.07
CA ASP A 91 -9.47 -6.70 7.62
C ASP A 91 -9.71 -6.62 9.15
N GLY A 92 -9.39 -5.47 9.76
CA GLY A 92 -9.62 -5.21 11.19
C GLY A 92 -8.56 -5.81 12.10
N THR A 93 -7.44 -6.29 11.55
CA THR A 93 -6.24 -6.65 12.32
C THR A 93 -5.37 -5.42 12.57
N ASP A 94 -4.32 -5.60 13.38
CA ASP A 94 -3.26 -4.60 13.55
C ASP A 94 -2.70 -4.14 12.20
N SER A 95 -2.09 -2.96 12.19
CA SER A 95 -1.51 -2.38 11.00
C SER A 95 -0.46 -3.31 10.37
N MET A 96 -0.54 -3.50 9.06
CA MET A 96 0.38 -4.33 8.29
C MET A 96 1.39 -3.51 7.51
N PHE A 97 2.57 -4.10 7.33
CA PHE A 97 3.56 -3.62 6.38
C PHE A 97 3.09 -3.86 4.95
N PHE A 98 3.13 -2.83 4.12
CA PHE A 98 2.55 -2.86 2.79
C PHE A 98 3.52 -2.28 1.76
N LEU A 99 3.79 -3.05 0.71
CA LEU A 99 4.57 -2.55 -0.43
C LEU A 99 3.62 -1.99 -1.48
N ALA A 100 3.44 -0.68 -1.45
CA ALA A 100 2.56 0.08 -2.34
C ALA A 100 3.23 0.31 -3.71
N ILE A 101 2.45 0.10 -4.77
CA ILE A 101 2.83 0.35 -6.16
C ILE A 101 2.31 1.73 -6.61
N TRP A 102 1.10 2.10 -6.19
CA TRP A 102 0.49 3.41 -6.42
C TRP A 102 -0.56 3.72 -5.35
N SER A 103 -1.21 4.88 -5.48
CA SER A 103 -2.36 5.26 -4.66
C SER A 103 -3.50 5.83 -5.50
N ASN A 104 -4.69 5.94 -4.92
CA ASN A 104 -5.82 6.61 -5.59
C ASN A 104 -5.59 8.11 -5.78
N TRP A 105 -4.84 8.77 -4.89
CA TRP A 105 -4.53 10.21 -5.00
C TRP A 105 -3.50 10.54 -6.06
N GLU A 106 -2.53 9.65 -6.26
CA GLU A 106 -1.47 9.81 -7.26
C GLU A 106 -1.37 8.51 -8.08
N PRO A 107 -2.32 8.28 -9.02
CA PRO A 107 -2.32 7.06 -9.81
C PRO A 107 -1.10 7.05 -10.73
N ALA A 108 -0.37 5.94 -10.71
CA ALA A 108 0.81 5.78 -11.52
C ALA A 108 0.44 5.41 -12.98
N PRO A 109 1.33 5.62 -13.97
CA PRO A 109 1.01 5.31 -15.37
C PRO A 109 0.68 3.82 -15.57
N PHE A 110 -0.54 3.55 -16.06
CA PHE A 110 -1.10 2.20 -16.22
C PHE A 110 -0.34 1.32 -17.21
N ASP A 111 0.37 1.91 -18.18
CA ASP A 111 1.06 1.20 -19.27
C ASP A 111 2.18 0.27 -18.79
N ARG A 112 2.59 0.38 -17.51
CA ARG A 112 3.66 -0.43 -16.92
C ARG A 112 3.25 -1.21 -15.68
N LEU A 113 1.99 -1.08 -15.24
CA LEU A 113 1.55 -1.68 -13.98
C LEU A 113 1.68 -3.20 -14.01
N GLU A 114 1.21 -3.86 -15.07
CA GLU A 114 1.29 -5.32 -15.21
C GLU A 114 2.72 -5.83 -15.10
N LYS A 115 3.68 -5.10 -15.69
CA LYS A 115 5.09 -5.44 -15.62
C LYS A 115 5.62 -5.33 -14.20
N VAL A 116 5.30 -4.24 -13.51
CA VAL A 116 5.76 -3.99 -12.13
C VAL A 116 5.15 -5.00 -11.17
N VAL A 117 3.85 -5.29 -11.30
CA VAL A 117 3.15 -6.33 -10.55
C VAL A 117 3.84 -7.67 -10.75
N LYS A 118 4.13 -8.06 -11.99
CA LYS A 118 4.84 -9.31 -12.26
C LYS A 118 6.21 -9.35 -11.58
N GLN A 119 7.03 -8.31 -11.73
CA GLN A 119 8.35 -8.28 -11.11
C GLN A 119 8.26 -8.37 -9.58
N LEU A 120 7.29 -7.68 -8.97
CA LEU A 120 7.04 -7.75 -7.53
C LEU A 120 6.61 -9.14 -7.10
N LYS A 121 5.70 -9.81 -7.82
CA LYS A 121 5.30 -11.19 -7.52
C LYS A 121 6.49 -12.14 -7.56
N ASP A 122 7.33 -12.02 -8.59
CA ASP A 122 8.54 -12.83 -8.74
C ASP A 122 9.56 -12.59 -7.61
N PHE A 123 9.71 -11.34 -7.17
CA PHE A 123 10.60 -10.99 -6.05
C PHE A 123 10.06 -11.44 -4.70
N LEU A 124 8.77 -11.21 -4.44
CA LEU A 124 8.11 -11.52 -3.17
C LEU A 124 7.79 -13.00 -3.03
N GLU A 125 7.86 -13.77 -4.13
CA GLU A 125 7.52 -15.19 -4.19
C GLU A 125 6.06 -15.45 -3.81
N VAL A 126 5.17 -14.55 -4.25
CA VAL A 126 3.72 -14.57 -3.97
C VAL A 126 2.94 -14.85 -5.25
N ASN A 127 1.82 -15.56 -5.10
CA ASN A 127 0.91 -15.85 -6.21
C ASN A 127 -0.35 -14.97 -6.17
N GLU A 128 -0.57 -14.32 -5.04
CA GLU A 128 -1.68 -13.43 -4.74
C GLU A 128 -1.69 -12.22 -5.68
N GLU A 129 -2.88 -11.66 -5.89
CA GLU A 129 -3.05 -10.40 -6.61
C GLU A 129 -2.90 -9.22 -5.64
N PRO A 130 -2.42 -8.05 -6.13
CA PRO A 130 -2.37 -6.88 -5.29
C PRO A 130 -3.78 -6.44 -4.90
N VAL A 131 -3.88 -5.80 -3.74
CA VAL A 131 -5.14 -5.33 -3.17
C VAL A 131 -5.05 -3.84 -2.86
N TRP A 132 -6.20 -3.19 -2.78
CA TRP A 132 -6.35 -1.84 -2.27
C TRP A 132 -6.57 -1.86 -0.76
N CYS A 133 -5.78 -1.09 -0.03
CA CYS A 133 -5.86 -0.96 1.42
C CYS A 133 -5.89 0.50 1.85
N LEU A 134 -6.55 0.78 2.98
CA LEU A 134 -6.65 2.13 3.55
C LEU A 134 -5.33 2.52 4.23
N ASP A 135 -4.82 3.68 3.85
CA ASP A 135 -3.67 4.31 4.51
C ASP A 135 -4.03 4.69 5.95
N THR A 136 -3.17 4.32 6.90
CA THR A 136 -3.41 4.54 8.33
C THR A 136 -3.42 6.03 8.70
N ASP A 137 -2.55 6.82 8.09
CA ASP A 137 -2.36 8.25 8.39
C ASP A 137 -3.39 9.13 7.67
N HIS A 138 -3.95 8.63 6.59
CA HIS A 138 -4.85 9.32 5.66
C HIS A 138 -6.19 8.62 5.51
N CYS A 139 -6.67 8.00 6.59
CA CYS A 139 -7.87 7.17 6.64
C CYS A 139 -9.21 7.94 6.62
N TYR A 140 -9.20 9.26 6.48
CA TYR A 140 -10.38 10.12 6.55
C TYR A 140 -10.51 11.04 5.34
N TRP A 141 -11.75 11.47 5.08
CA TRP A 141 -12.06 12.45 4.04
C TRP A 141 -11.44 13.81 4.38
N LYS A 142 -10.72 14.41 3.44
CA LYS A 142 -10.12 15.74 3.59
C LYS A 142 -10.91 16.78 2.81
N LYS A 143 -11.08 17.98 3.38
CA LYS A 143 -11.66 19.14 2.69
C LYS A 143 -10.61 19.94 1.94
#